data_AF-D3SA49-F1
#
_entry.id   AF-D3SA49-F1
#
_cell.length_a   1.000
_cell.length_b   1.000
_cell.length_c   1.000
_cell.angle_alpha   90.00
_cell.angle_beta   90.00
_cell.angle_gamma   90.00
#
_symmetry.space_group_name_H-M   'P 1'
#
loop_
_entity.id
_entity.type
_entity.pdbx_description
1 polymer ?
#
loop_
_entity_poly.entity_id
_entity_poly.type
_entity_poly.pdbx_seq_one_letter_code
_entity_poly.pdbx_strand_id
1 'polypeptide(L)'
;MADTQPERRHSLFWRTLIAILLGVGLGIVWLYVTALLGLGGGIDFMPGPLARTFEWGTPLLLLGGVVGFALGWRRVAATLFGLAGVLLLAALAFEGARVILQDPEARSYEHQMAQTAREGALQIAECDNGETLLVREDRVTSEGVAVLQIQRIHVDGRLDPELLASTGVGFTPTISEGMRPYLDGSVECGLEGFSSAGEVLGRLEAFIQEHLPRHSSAVAPVEPE
;
A
#
# COMPACT_ATOMS: atom_id res chain seq x y z
N MET A 1 26.16 -50.71 -50.00
CA MET A 1 24.90 -49.94 -49.99
C MET A 1 24.22 -50.16 -48.64
N ALA A 2 24.39 -49.23 -47.72
CA ALA A 2 23.59 -49.12 -46.49
C ALA A 2 23.78 -47.68 -46.00
N ASP A 3 23.02 -46.77 -46.59
CA ASP A 3 22.97 -45.36 -46.20
C ASP A 3 21.78 -45.21 -45.24
N THR A 4 22.02 -45.44 -43.95
CA THR A 4 21.00 -45.31 -42.91
C THR A 4 21.08 -43.91 -42.33
N GLN A 5 20.26 -42.98 -42.85
CA GLN A 5 20.05 -41.65 -42.27
C GLN A 5 19.41 -41.76 -40.87
N PRO A 6 20.12 -41.40 -39.76
CA PRO A 6 19.53 -41.38 -38.42
C PRO A 6 19.06 -39.97 -38.01
N GLU A 7 19.43 -38.91 -38.73
CA GLU A 7 19.31 -37.53 -38.22
C GLU A 7 17.88 -36.98 -38.16
N ARG A 8 16.96 -37.43 -39.01
CA ARG A 8 15.62 -36.82 -39.10
C ARG A 8 14.70 -37.13 -37.92
N ARG A 9 14.85 -38.29 -37.26
CA ARG A 9 13.99 -38.68 -36.13
C ARG A 9 14.31 -37.91 -34.86
N HIS A 10 15.58 -37.61 -34.63
CA HIS A 10 16.02 -36.88 -33.44
C HIS A 10 15.49 -35.44 -33.45
N SER A 11 15.46 -34.79 -34.62
CA SER A 11 14.96 -33.41 -34.73
C SER A 11 13.45 -33.29 -34.50
N LEU A 12 12.67 -34.34 -34.81
CA LEU A 12 11.21 -34.33 -34.64
C LEU A 12 10.85 -34.53 -33.17
N PHE A 13 11.52 -35.48 -32.50
CA PHE A 13 11.36 -35.75 -31.07
C PHE A 13 11.61 -34.51 -30.20
N TRP A 14 12.73 -33.82 -30.42
CA TRP A 14 13.06 -32.62 -29.66
C TRP A 14 12.08 -31.47 -29.92
N ARG A 15 11.60 -31.31 -31.16
CA ARG A 15 10.59 -30.28 -31.47
C ARG A 15 9.27 -30.54 -30.78
N THR A 16 8.81 -31.78 -30.75
CA THR A 16 7.58 -32.16 -30.03
C THR A 16 7.75 -32.00 -28.52
N LEU A 17 8.92 -32.37 -27.98
CA LEU A 17 9.20 -32.20 -26.54
C LEU A 17 9.19 -30.73 -26.13
N ILE A 18 9.85 -29.86 -26.91
CA ILE A 18 9.85 -28.41 -26.68
C ILE A 18 8.44 -27.85 -26.80
N ALA A 19 7.65 -28.30 -27.78
CA ALA A 19 6.25 -27.87 -27.94
C ALA A 19 5.42 -28.19 -26.69
N ILE A 20 5.57 -29.39 -26.13
CA ILE A 20 4.86 -29.83 -24.93
C ILE A 20 5.29 -29.00 -23.72
N LEU A 21 6.60 -28.81 -23.51
CA LEU A 21 7.11 -28.01 -22.39
C LEU A 21 6.64 -26.56 -22.46
N LEU A 22 6.66 -25.95 -23.65
CA LEU A 22 6.11 -24.61 -23.86
C LEU A 22 4.61 -24.55 -23.60
N GLY A 23 3.85 -25.54 -24.10
CA GLY A 23 2.41 -25.61 -23.90
C GLY A 23 2.02 -25.74 -22.43
N VAL A 24 2.69 -26.63 -21.69
CA VAL A 24 2.47 -26.82 -20.26
C VAL A 24 2.85 -25.56 -19.48
N GLY A 25 4.03 -25.00 -19.74
CA GLY A 25 4.50 -23.79 -19.05
C GLY A 25 3.58 -22.59 -19.27
N LEU A 26 3.22 -22.30 -20.53
CA LEU A 26 2.31 -21.19 -20.86
C LEU A 26 0.88 -21.45 -20.37
N GLY A 27 0.43 -22.70 -20.37
CA GLY A 27 -0.87 -23.09 -19.81
C GLY A 27 -0.94 -22.87 -18.30
N ILE A 28 0.12 -23.19 -17.55
CA ILE A 28 0.21 -22.90 -16.12
C ILE A 28 0.18 -21.39 -15.86
N VAL A 29 0.90 -20.59 -16.65
CA VAL A 29 0.87 -19.13 -16.54
C VAL A 29 -0.54 -18.59 -16.78
N TRP A 30 -1.23 -19.08 -17.81
CA TRP A 30 -2.61 -18.69 -18.07
C TRP A 30 -3.56 -19.06 -16.94
N LEU A 31 -3.45 -20.28 -16.38
CA LEU A 31 -4.24 -20.71 -15.22
C LEU A 31 -3.97 -19.82 -14.01
N TYR A 32 -2.71 -19.47 -13.75
CA TYR A 32 -2.33 -18.60 -12.66
C TYR A 32 -2.95 -17.20 -12.81
N VAL A 33 -2.82 -16.58 -13.99
CA VAL A 33 -3.42 -15.26 -14.26
C VAL A 33 -4.93 -15.31 -14.15
N THR A 34 -5.58 -16.36 -14.67
CA THR A 34 -7.04 -16.53 -14.58
C THR A 34 -7.50 -16.69 -13.14
N ALA A 35 -6.78 -17.46 -12.33
CA ALA A 35 -7.08 -17.59 -10.90
C ALA A 35 -6.91 -16.26 -10.15
N LEU A 36 -5.87 -15.49 -10.48
CA LEU A 36 -5.61 -14.18 -9.89
C LEU A 36 -6.74 -13.20 -10.22
N LEU A 37 -7.17 -13.18 -11.49
CA LEU A 37 -8.31 -12.38 -11.95
C LEU A 37 -9.65 -12.85 -11.38
N GLY A 38 -9.84 -14.15 -11.18
CA GLY A 38 -11.06 -14.71 -10.60
C GLY A 38 -11.20 -14.43 -9.11
N LEU A 39 -10.09 -14.54 -8.35
CA LEU A 39 -10.05 -14.19 -6.93
C LEU A 39 -10.13 -12.69 -6.69
N GLY A 40 -9.51 -11.89 -7.58
CA GLY A 40 -9.56 -10.43 -7.54
C GLY A 40 -10.83 -9.83 -8.14
N GLY A 41 -11.65 -10.62 -8.85
CA GLY A 41 -12.84 -10.15 -9.58
C GLY A 41 -12.52 -9.30 -10.82
N GLY A 42 -11.28 -9.31 -11.31
CA GLY A 42 -10.85 -8.60 -12.52
C GLY A 42 -11.62 -8.99 -13.77
N ILE A 43 -12.09 -10.23 -13.84
CA ILE A 43 -12.91 -10.72 -14.97
C ILE A 43 -14.21 -9.92 -15.08
N ASP A 44 -14.84 -9.58 -13.96
CA ASP A 44 -16.09 -8.81 -13.92
C ASP A 44 -15.87 -7.32 -14.26
N PHE A 45 -14.64 -6.83 -14.10
CA PHE A 45 -14.27 -5.44 -14.44
C PHE A 45 -13.97 -5.25 -15.94
N MET A 46 -13.70 -6.34 -16.67
CA MET A 46 -13.44 -6.27 -18.11
C MET A 46 -14.73 -6.11 -18.92
N PRO A 47 -14.68 -5.43 -20.08
CA PRO A 47 -15.79 -5.47 -21.04
C PRO A 47 -16.11 -6.92 -21.41
N GLY A 48 -17.39 -7.31 -21.36
CA GLY A 48 -17.85 -8.66 -21.65
C GLY A 48 -17.25 -9.35 -22.90
N PRO A 49 -17.07 -8.67 -24.07
CA PRO A 49 -16.40 -9.29 -25.21
C PRO A 49 -14.90 -9.57 -24.97
N LEU A 50 -14.21 -8.72 -24.20
CA LEU A 50 -12.79 -8.91 -23.85
C LEU A 50 -12.63 -10.08 -22.88
N ALA A 51 -13.47 -10.17 -21.84
CA ALA A 51 -13.46 -11.26 -20.88
C ALA A 51 -13.64 -12.63 -21.56
N ARG A 52 -14.65 -12.76 -22.43
CA ARG A 52 -14.87 -14.00 -23.22
C ARG A 52 -13.70 -14.33 -24.14
N THR A 53 -13.09 -13.31 -24.75
CA THR A 53 -11.93 -13.48 -25.62
C THR A 53 -10.71 -13.94 -24.83
N PHE A 54 -10.55 -13.47 -23.60
CA PHE A 54 -9.49 -13.92 -22.70
C PHE A 54 -9.72 -15.37 -22.25
N GLU A 55 -10.92 -15.70 -21.77
CA GLU A 55 -11.26 -17.03 -21.24
C GLU A 55 -11.15 -18.12 -22.30
N TRP A 56 -11.70 -17.90 -23.50
CA TRP A 56 -11.75 -18.91 -24.55
C TRP A 56 -10.65 -18.74 -25.59
N GLY A 57 -10.30 -17.49 -25.94
CA GLY A 57 -9.32 -17.20 -26.98
C GLY A 57 -7.90 -17.53 -26.54
N THR A 58 -7.49 -17.17 -25.31
CA THR A 58 -6.13 -17.44 -24.82
C THR A 58 -5.77 -18.93 -24.84
N PRO A 59 -6.57 -19.87 -24.29
CA PRO A 59 -6.24 -21.29 -24.35
C PRO A 59 -6.23 -21.84 -25.79
N LEU A 60 -7.12 -21.37 -26.66
CA LEU A 60 -7.14 -21.75 -28.09
C LEU A 60 -5.87 -21.30 -28.82
N LEU A 61 -5.40 -20.09 -28.55
CA LEU A 61 -4.18 -19.53 -29.13
C LEU A 61 -2.93 -20.28 -28.63
N LEU A 62 -2.87 -20.60 -27.34
CA LEU A 62 -1.79 -21.38 -26.77
C LEU A 62 -1.74 -22.79 -27.38
N LEU A 63 -2.89 -23.47 -27.47
CA LEU A 63 -2.99 -24.81 -28.06
C LEU A 63 -2.64 -24.79 -29.55
N GLY A 64 -3.16 -23.82 -30.31
CA GLY A 64 -2.81 -23.62 -31.71
C GLY A 64 -1.33 -23.32 -31.92
N GLY A 65 -0.72 -22.54 -31.03
CA GLY A 65 0.72 -22.24 -31.03
C GLY A 65 1.58 -23.48 -30.83
N VAL A 66 1.20 -24.34 -29.88
CA VAL A 66 1.87 -25.63 -29.60
C VAL A 66 1.79 -26.56 -30.82
N VAL A 67 0.60 -26.70 -31.41
CA VAL A 67 0.40 -27.54 -32.61
C VAL A 67 1.19 -26.99 -33.80
N GLY A 68 1.13 -25.67 -34.05
CA GLY A 68 1.90 -25.01 -35.10
C GLY A 68 3.40 -25.18 -34.92
N PHE A 69 3.90 -25.12 -33.68
CA PHE A 69 5.32 -25.32 -33.38
C PHE A 69 5.77 -26.76 -33.63
N ALA A 70 4.95 -27.75 -33.21
CA ALA A 70 5.19 -29.17 -33.45
C ALA A 70 5.21 -29.53 -34.95
N LEU A 71 4.32 -28.92 -35.75
CA LEU A 71 4.28 -29.05 -37.21
C LEU A 71 5.40 -28.27 -37.92
N GLY A 72 6.13 -27.44 -37.18
CA GLY A 72 7.26 -26.68 -37.68
C GLY A 72 6.94 -25.34 -38.32
N TRP A 73 5.70 -24.86 -38.19
CA TRP A 73 5.24 -23.54 -38.62
C TRP A 73 5.64 -22.46 -37.62
N ARG A 74 6.95 -22.24 -37.48
CA ARG A 74 7.53 -21.33 -36.47
C ARG A 74 6.93 -19.93 -36.46
N ARG A 75 6.64 -19.36 -37.65
CA ARG A 75 6.03 -18.01 -37.76
C ARG A 75 4.59 -17.99 -37.23
N VAL A 76 3.79 -19.00 -37.59
CA VAL A 76 2.41 -19.13 -37.13
C VAL A 76 2.37 -19.37 -35.61
N ALA A 77 3.25 -20.24 -35.10
CA ALA A 77 3.37 -20.47 -33.67
C ALA A 77 3.74 -19.18 -32.92
N ALA A 78 4.72 -18.43 -33.41
CA ALA A 78 5.14 -17.16 -32.81
C ALA A 78 4.01 -16.12 -32.79
N THR A 79 3.22 -16.02 -33.87
CA THR A 79 2.06 -15.10 -33.90
C THR A 79 0.99 -15.50 -32.90
N LEU A 80 0.71 -16.80 -32.75
CA LEU A 80 -0.31 -17.29 -31.82
C LEU A 80 0.12 -17.09 -30.36
N PHE A 81 1.37 -17.41 -30.03
CA PHE A 81 1.92 -17.14 -28.71
C PHE A 81 2.00 -15.64 -28.39
N GLY A 82 2.39 -14.82 -29.37
CA GLY A 82 2.40 -13.37 -29.21
C GLY A 82 1.02 -12.80 -28.91
N LEU A 83 -0.02 -13.27 -29.61
CA LEU A 83 -1.39 -12.81 -29.40
C LEU A 83 -1.95 -13.27 -28.04
N ALA A 84 -1.63 -14.50 -27.62
CA ALA A 84 -1.94 -14.97 -26.26
C ALA A 84 -1.23 -14.13 -25.18
N GLY A 85 0.04 -13.76 -25.41
CA GLY A 85 0.79 -12.88 -24.52
C GLY A 85 0.18 -11.48 -24.39
N VAL A 86 -0.29 -10.90 -25.49
CA VAL A 86 -1.00 -9.61 -25.48
C VAL A 86 -2.29 -9.69 -24.67
N LEU A 87 -3.06 -10.77 -24.80
CA LEU A 87 -4.28 -10.97 -24.00
C LEU A 87 -3.97 -11.10 -22.51
N LEU A 88 -2.90 -11.80 -22.13
CA LEU A 88 -2.45 -11.90 -20.74
C LEU A 88 -2.05 -10.53 -20.17
N LEU A 89 -1.29 -9.74 -20.94
CA LEU A 89 -0.89 -8.39 -20.53
C LEU A 89 -2.08 -7.44 -20.39
N ALA A 90 -3.02 -7.50 -21.34
CA ALA A 90 -4.24 -6.72 -21.27
C ALA A 90 -5.05 -7.07 -20.00
N ALA A 91 -5.20 -8.37 -19.71
CA ALA A 91 -5.92 -8.83 -18.53
C ALA A 91 -5.26 -8.35 -17.22
N LEU A 92 -3.93 -8.43 -17.11
CA LEU A 92 -3.18 -7.89 -15.97
C LEU A 92 -3.29 -6.37 -15.85
N ALA A 93 -3.31 -5.65 -16.97
CA ALA A 93 -3.49 -4.20 -16.96
C ALA A 93 -4.88 -3.79 -16.44
N PHE A 94 -5.92 -4.57 -16.77
CA PHE A 94 -7.27 -4.36 -16.22
C PHE A 94 -7.35 -4.65 -14.72
N GLU A 95 -6.64 -5.67 -14.23
CA GLU A 95 -6.52 -5.91 -12.78
C GLU A 95 -5.79 -4.76 -12.08
N GLY A 96 -4.68 -4.29 -12.65
CA GLY A 96 -3.97 -3.11 -12.15
C GLY A 96 -4.84 -1.85 -12.16
N ALA A 97 -5.60 -1.63 -13.23
CA ALA A 97 -6.55 -0.52 -13.32
C ALA A 97 -7.69 -0.67 -12.31
N ARG A 98 -8.20 -1.88 -12.07
CA ARG A 98 -9.20 -2.14 -11.02
C ARG A 98 -8.66 -1.77 -9.65
N VAL A 99 -7.46 -2.21 -9.29
CA VAL A 99 -6.82 -1.89 -8.01
C VAL A 99 -6.67 -0.37 -7.83
N ILE A 100 -6.39 0.36 -8.91
CA ILE A 100 -6.27 1.82 -8.89
C ILE A 100 -7.63 2.53 -8.88
N LEU A 101 -8.65 1.96 -9.53
CA LEU A 101 -9.96 2.60 -9.72
C LEU A 101 -11.00 2.21 -8.66
N GLN A 102 -10.82 1.10 -7.93
CA GLN A 102 -11.61 0.74 -6.74
C GLN A 102 -11.19 1.51 -5.46
N ASP A 103 -10.65 2.72 -5.65
CA ASP A 103 -10.40 3.76 -4.66
C ASP A 103 -11.64 4.40 -3.97
N PRO A 104 -12.92 3.92 -4.08
CA PRO A 104 -13.98 4.35 -3.17
C PRO A 104 -13.88 3.75 -1.76
N GLU A 105 -13.45 2.48 -1.64
CA GLU A 105 -13.37 1.81 -0.33
C GLU A 105 -12.18 2.31 0.49
N ALA A 106 -11.04 2.60 -0.16
CA ALA A 106 -9.88 3.20 0.50
C ALA A 106 -10.19 4.60 1.04
N ARG A 107 -10.88 5.46 0.26
CA ARG A 107 -11.35 6.76 0.77
C ARG A 107 -12.35 6.61 1.91
N SER A 108 -13.26 5.62 1.84
CA SER A 108 -14.19 5.36 2.94
C SER A 108 -13.45 4.95 4.22
N TYR A 109 -12.38 4.17 4.09
CA TYR A 109 -11.55 3.73 5.21
C TYR A 109 -10.72 4.89 5.79
N GLU A 110 -10.11 5.72 4.94
CA GLU A 110 -9.37 6.92 5.37
C GLU A 110 -10.28 7.92 6.08
N HIS A 111 -11.49 8.16 5.54
CA HIS A 111 -12.49 8.99 6.20
C HIS A 111 -12.99 8.38 7.51
N GLN A 112 -13.19 7.07 7.57
CA GLN A 112 -13.61 6.37 8.78
C GLN A 112 -12.51 6.42 9.86
N MET A 113 -11.24 6.34 9.45
CA MET A 113 -10.08 6.52 10.33
C MET A 113 -10.00 7.96 10.85
N ALA A 114 -10.21 8.96 9.99
CA ALA A 114 -10.27 10.36 10.39
C ALA A 114 -11.43 10.63 11.39
N GLN A 115 -12.61 10.04 11.15
CA GLN A 115 -13.75 10.14 12.07
C GLN A 115 -13.45 9.48 13.42
N THR A 116 -12.92 8.26 13.42
CA THR A 116 -12.55 7.54 14.64
C THR A 116 -11.47 8.31 15.42
N ALA A 117 -10.49 8.89 14.73
CA ALA A 117 -9.46 9.72 15.34
C ALA A 117 -10.04 11.00 15.95
N ARG A 118 -11.03 11.61 15.29
CA ARG A 118 -11.74 12.80 15.78
C ARG A 118 -12.61 12.49 17.01
N GLU A 119 -13.31 11.36 17.03
CA GLU A 119 -14.12 10.92 18.18
C GLU A 119 -13.26 10.56 19.40
N GLY A 120 -12.08 9.96 19.18
CA GLY A 120 -11.12 9.64 20.23
C GLY A 120 -10.17 10.78 20.59
N ALA A 121 -10.36 11.98 20.04
CA ALA A 121 -9.53 13.13 20.36
C ALA A 121 -9.90 13.70 21.72
N LEU A 122 -8.89 13.99 22.53
CA LEU A 122 -9.07 14.78 23.74
C LEU A 122 -9.50 16.20 23.40
N GLN A 123 -8.93 16.76 22.33
CA GLN A 123 -9.20 18.12 21.86
C GLN A 123 -9.07 18.22 20.34
N ILE A 124 -9.86 19.12 19.75
CA ILE A 124 -9.98 19.32 18.31
C ILE A 124 -9.78 20.82 18.02
N ALA A 125 -8.90 21.14 17.07
CA ALA A 125 -8.65 22.49 16.60
C ALA A 125 -9.01 22.59 15.11
N GLU A 126 -9.85 23.55 14.73
CA GLU A 126 -10.10 23.83 13.31
C GLU A 126 -9.26 25.03 12.88
N CYS A 127 -8.54 24.88 11.77
CA CYS A 127 -7.58 25.87 11.30
C CYS A 127 -8.12 26.67 10.10
N ASP A 128 -7.64 27.90 9.94
CA ASP A 128 -8.04 28.84 8.89
C ASP A 128 -7.76 28.34 7.47
N ASN A 129 -6.77 27.45 7.33
CA ASN A 129 -6.44 26.75 6.10
C ASN A 129 -7.38 25.56 5.78
N GLY A 130 -8.38 25.30 6.64
CA GLY A 130 -9.35 24.22 6.50
C GLY A 130 -8.88 22.86 7.02
N GLU A 131 -7.67 22.77 7.60
CA GLU A 131 -7.18 21.56 8.25
C GLU A 131 -7.69 21.47 9.70
N THR A 132 -7.64 20.27 10.26
CA THR A 132 -8.02 20.04 11.67
C THR A 132 -6.88 19.40 12.43
N LEU A 133 -6.50 19.96 13.57
CA LEU A 133 -5.55 19.34 14.49
C LEU A 133 -6.30 18.54 15.55
N LEU A 134 -5.80 17.34 15.82
CA LEU A 134 -6.34 16.44 16.83
C LEU A 134 -5.27 16.20 17.90
N VAL A 135 -5.62 16.47 19.16
CA VAL A 135 -4.81 16.05 20.31
C VAL A 135 -5.39 14.74 20.83
N ARG A 136 -4.58 13.68 20.82
CA ARG A 136 -5.00 12.33 21.21
C ARG A 136 -4.12 11.79 22.32
N GLU A 137 -4.72 10.98 23.17
CA GLU A 137 -3.99 10.09 24.07
C GLU A 137 -3.87 8.72 23.38
N ASP A 138 -2.64 8.22 23.22
CA ASP A 138 -2.40 6.93 22.57
C ASP A 138 -2.30 5.81 23.60
N ARG A 139 -1.27 5.87 24.46
CA ARG A 139 -0.98 4.82 25.44
C ARG A 139 -0.58 5.43 26.76
N VAL A 140 -0.93 4.72 27.83
CA VAL A 140 -0.38 4.94 29.15
C VAL A 140 0.91 4.12 29.26
N THR A 141 2.03 4.74 29.61
CA THR A 141 3.30 4.04 29.85
C THR A 141 3.16 3.05 31.01
N SER A 142 4.14 2.15 31.20
CA SER A 142 4.19 1.26 32.37
C SER A 142 4.21 2.01 33.72
N GLU A 143 4.51 3.31 33.68
CA GLU A 143 4.59 4.22 34.82
C GLU A 143 3.28 5.00 35.03
N GLY A 144 2.23 4.73 34.25
CA GLY A 144 0.93 5.39 34.40
C GLY A 144 0.83 6.74 33.70
N VAL A 145 1.75 7.09 32.79
CA VAL A 145 1.78 8.40 32.13
C VAL A 145 1.20 8.34 30.72
N ALA A 146 0.25 9.24 30.44
CA ALA A 146 -0.37 9.38 29.12
C ALA A 146 0.62 9.91 28.07
N VAL A 147 0.71 9.23 26.92
CA VAL A 147 1.42 9.74 25.74
C VAL A 147 0.45 10.57 24.90
N LEU A 148 0.72 11.87 24.80
CA LEU A 148 -0.04 12.79 23.97
C LEU A 148 0.55 12.82 22.56
N GLN A 149 -0.32 12.89 21.57
CA GLN A 149 0.01 12.97 20.16
C GLN A 149 -0.82 14.06 19.49
N ILE A 150 -0.19 14.82 18.61
CA ILE A 150 -0.86 15.76 17.71
C ILE A 150 -0.89 15.15 16.32
N GLN A 151 -2.09 14.98 15.77
CA GLN A 151 -2.33 14.54 14.40
C GLN A 151 -3.05 15.63 13.61
N ARG A 152 -2.96 15.52 12.28
CA ARG A 152 -3.62 16.43 11.34
C ARG A 152 -4.64 15.67 10.52
N ILE A 153 -5.79 16.28 10.27
CA ILE A 153 -6.70 15.91 9.19
C ILE A 153 -6.58 16.99 8.12
N HIS A 154 -6.31 16.59 6.89
CA HIS A 154 -6.23 17.48 5.74
C HIS A 154 -7.61 17.99 5.31
N VAL A 155 -7.63 19.03 4.49
CA VAL A 155 -8.85 19.64 3.93
C VAL A 155 -9.70 18.62 3.15
N ASP A 156 -9.07 17.60 2.58
CA ASP A 156 -9.75 16.51 1.87
C ASP A 156 -10.33 15.44 2.80
N GLY A 157 -10.25 15.63 4.12
CA GLY A 157 -10.83 14.75 5.13
C GLY A 157 -10.01 13.50 5.43
N ARG A 158 -8.78 13.40 4.93
CA ARG A 158 -7.86 12.30 5.22
C ARG A 158 -7.03 12.60 6.46
N LEU A 159 -6.82 11.58 7.29
CA LEU A 159 -5.91 11.64 8.42
C LEU A 159 -4.47 11.57 7.92
N ASP A 160 -3.64 12.52 8.34
CA ASP A 160 -2.21 12.51 8.08
C ASP A 160 -1.57 11.32 8.83
N PRO A 161 -0.88 10.40 8.13
CA PRO A 161 -0.20 9.29 8.78
C PRO A 161 0.97 9.74 9.66
N GLU A 162 1.51 10.94 9.43
CA GLU A 162 2.61 11.48 10.22
C GLU A 162 2.08 12.25 11.44
N LEU A 163 2.67 11.98 12.61
CA LEU A 163 2.41 12.76 13.81
C LEU A 163 3.07 14.14 13.68
N LEU A 164 2.31 15.19 13.97
CA LEU A 164 2.86 16.54 14.05
C LEU A 164 3.72 16.73 15.30
N ALA A 165 3.29 16.14 16.41
CA ALA A 165 4.08 16.09 17.63
C ALA A 165 3.69 14.91 18.53
N SER A 166 4.58 14.51 19.43
CA SER A 166 4.26 13.59 20.52
C SER A 166 5.11 13.87 21.75
N THR A 167 4.60 13.57 22.95
CA THR A 167 5.39 13.53 24.18
C THR A 167 6.34 12.31 24.23
N GLY A 168 6.11 11.30 23.38
CA GLY A 168 6.93 10.09 23.25
C GLY A 168 6.78 9.09 24.40
N VAL A 169 7.29 7.86 24.19
CA VAL A 169 7.35 6.82 25.23
C VAL A 169 8.58 7.10 26.09
N GLY A 170 8.40 7.30 27.40
CA GLY A 170 9.51 7.69 28.28
C GLY A 170 9.99 9.13 28.08
N PHE A 171 9.07 10.03 27.69
CA PHE A 171 9.25 11.49 27.69
C PHE A 171 10.28 12.06 26.70
N THR A 172 10.56 11.37 25.60
CA THR A 172 11.34 11.95 24.49
C THR A 172 10.39 12.61 23.50
N PRO A 173 10.19 13.94 23.54
CA PRO A 173 9.25 14.60 22.66
C PRO A 173 9.75 14.60 21.22
N THR A 174 8.82 14.47 20.29
CA THR A 174 9.08 14.63 18.86
C THR A 174 8.18 15.72 18.31
N ILE A 175 8.73 16.57 17.44
CA ILE A 175 8.00 17.59 16.68
C ILE A 175 8.46 17.43 15.24
N SER A 176 7.53 17.19 14.32
CA SER A 176 7.85 17.07 12.89
C SER A 176 7.91 18.44 12.22
N GLU A 177 8.55 18.51 11.05
CA GLU A 177 8.58 19.75 10.26
C GLU A 177 7.18 20.23 9.85
N GLY A 178 6.22 19.30 9.75
CA GLY A 178 4.82 19.61 9.43
C GLY A 178 4.13 20.50 10.47
N MET A 179 4.65 20.57 11.70
CA MET A 179 4.10 21.43 12.75
C MET A 179 4.49 22.91 12.58
N ARG A 180 5.53 23.21 11.78
CA ARG A 180 6.11 24.55 11.66
C ARG A 180 5.11 25.66 11.29
N PRO A 181 4.19 25.48 10.32
CA PRO A 181 3.21 26.53 9.96
C PRO A 181 2.27 26.92 11.10
N TYR A 182 1.98 25.99 12.01
CA TYR A 182 1.14 26.25 13.17
C TYR A 182 1.94 26.92 14.30
N LEU A 183 3.25 26.66 14.39
CA LEU A 183 4.13 27.25 15.40
C LEU A 183 4.53 28.69 15.07
N ASP A 184 4.74 29.00 13.79
CA ASP A 184 5.10 30.34 13.33
C ASP A 184 3.88 31.26 13.12
N GLY A 185 2.67 30.74 13.34
CA GLY A 185 1.42 31.48 13.23
C GLY A 185 0.98 31.77 11.79
N SER A 186 1.59 31.12 10.80
CA SER A 186 1.13 31.21 9.41
C SER A 186 -0.20 30.48 9.16
N VAL A 187 -0.54 29.53 10.03
CA VAL A 187 -1.84 28.87 10.10
C VAL A 187 -2.42 29.11 11.50
N GLU A 188 -3.55 29.79 11.57
CA GLU A 188 -4.25 30.03 12.82
C GLU A 188 -5.32 28.97 13.06
N CYS A 189 -5.34 28.38 14.25
CA CYS A 189 -6.35 27.40 14.64
C CYS A 189 -7.24 27.95 15.75
N GLY A 190 -8.54 28.00 15.49
CA GLY A 190 -9.55 28.27 16.50
C GLY A 190 -9.86 26.97 17.25
N LEU A 191 -9.84 27.00 18.59
CA LEU A 191 -10.14 25.79 19.37
C LEU A 191 -11.37 25.95 20.24
N GLU A 192 -12.15 24.88 20.34
CA GLU A 192 -12.85 24.56 21.58
C GLU A 192 -11.78 24.07 22.57
N GLY A 193 -11.33 24.94 23.48
CA GLY A 193 -10.48 24.55 24.63
C GLY A 193 -9.06 25.15 24.71
N PHE A 194 -8.59 25.82 23.65
CA PHE A 194 -7.33 26.57 23.59
C PHE A 194 -7.46 27.76 22.60
N SER A 195 -6.52 28.70 22.60
CA SER A 195 -6.58 29.90 21.76
C SER A 195 -5.59 29.91 20.59
N SER A 196 -4.61 28.99 20.56
CA SER A 196 -3.65 28.87 19.46
C SER A 196 -2.85 27.55 19.49
N ALA A 197 -2.20 27.20 18.38
CA ALA A 197 -1.24 26.09 18.33
C ALA A 197 -0.01 26.30 19.23
N GLY A 198 0.37 27.56 19.51
CA GLY A 198 1.38 27.90 20.51
C GLY A 198 0.96 27.54 21.94
N GLU A 199 -0.33 27.67 22.26
CA GLU A 199 -0.88 27.22 23.55
C GLU A 199 -0.91 25.68 23.66
N VAL A 200 -1.16 24.99 22.55
CA VAL A 200 -1.06 23.52 22.48
C VAL A 200 0.38 23.06 22.76
N LEU A 201 1.37 23.73 22.15
CA LEU A 201 2.78 23.47 22.45
C LEU A 201 3.11 23.76 23.92
N GLY A 202 2.66 24.89 24.45
CA GLY A 202 2.85 25.26 25.86
C GLY A 202 2.22 24.25 26.82
N ARG A 203 1.09 23.64 26.47
CA ARG A 203 0.48 22.56 27.29
C ARG A 203 1.25 21.25 27.17
N LEU A 204 1.79 20.94 26.00
CA LEU A 204 2.68 19.80 25.79
C LEU A 204 3.97 19.97 26.62
N GLU A 205 4.56 21.15 26.61
CA GLU A 205 5.72 21.51 27.43
C GLU A 205 5.37 21.47 28.93
N ALA A 206 4.23 22.03 29.34
CA ALA A 206 3.77 21.97 30.73
C ALA A 206 3.55 20.52 31.20
N PHE A 207 2.96 19.68 30.36
CA PHE A 207 2.78 18.25 30.63
C PHE A 207 4.14 17.55 30.84
N ILE A 208 5.12 17.84 29.97
CA ILE A 208 6.49 17.35 30.13
C ILE A 208 7.09 17.83 31.45
N GLN A 209 6.98 19.13 31.76
CA GLN A 209 7.55 19.74 32.97
C GLN A 209 6.94 19.19 34.27
N GLU A 210 5.63 18.99 34.30
CA GLU A 210 4.92 18.43 35.46
C GLU A 210 5.35 17.00 35.77
N HIS A 211 5.74 16.25 34.74
CA HIS A 211 6.15 14.86 34.84
C HIS A 211 7.68 14.66 34.71
N LEU A 212 8.46 15.75 34.75
CA LEU A 212 9.91 15.67 34.87
C LEU A 212 10.29 15.03 36.22
N PRO A 213 11.25 14.10 36.26
CA PRO A 213 11.78 13.62 37.52
C PRO A 213 12.47 14.80 38.24
N ARG A 214 11.91 15.24 39.38
CA ARG A 214 12.63 16.13 40.30
C ARG A 214 13.98 15.47 40.56
N HIS A 215 15.05 16.08 40.07
CA HIS A 215 16.39 15.65 40.42
C HIS A 215 16.45 15.68 41.95
N SER A 216 16.61 14.50 42.55
CA SER A 216 16.93 14.37 43.96
C SER A 216 18.35 14.92 44.13
N SER A 217 18.45 16.25 44.22
CA SER A 217 19.64 16.96 44.66
C SER A 217 19.77 16.75 46.17
N ALA A 218 20.12 15.53 46.55
CA ALA A 218 20.57 15.20 47.90
C ALA A 218 21.73 14.19 47.80
N VAL A 219 22.75 14.53 47.03
CA VAL A 219 24.09 13.99 47.29
C VAL A 219 24.63 14.80 48.46
N ALA A 220 24.43 14.29 49.67
CA ALA A 220 25.11 14.80 50.85
C ALA A 220 26.63 14.59 50.66
N PRO A 221 27.47 15.59 50.98
CA PRO A 221 28.91 15.40 50.92
C PRO A 221 29.31 14.38 52.00
N VAL A 222 29.99 13.31 51.58
CA VAL A 222 30.65 12.37 52.49
C VAL A 222 31.92 13.08 52.99
N GLU A 223 31.98 13.40 54.28
CA GLU A 223 33.21 13.85 54.92
C GLU A 223 34.24 12.70 54.93
N PRO A 224 35.49 12.96 54.53
CA PRO A 224 36.56 11.96 54.62
C PRO A 224 37.10 11.86 56.05
N GLU A 225 37.14 10.65 56.60
CA GLU A 225 37.98 10.27 57.75
C GLU A 225 39.46 10.20 57.37
#